data_AF-C5L4U9-F1
#
_entry.id   AF-C5L4U9-F1
#
_cell.length_a   1.000
_cell.length_b   1.000
_cell.length_c   1.000
_cell.angle_alpha   90.00
_cell.angle_beta   90.00
_cell.angle_gamma   90.00
#
_symmetry.space_group_name_H-M   'P 1'
#
loop_
_entity.id
_entity.type
_entity.pdbx_description
1 polymer ?
#
loop_
_entity_poly.entity_id
_entity_poly.type
_entity_poly.pdbx_seq_one_letter_code
_entity_poly.pdbx_strand_id
1 'polypeptide(L)'
;MSLNIVVVSQPSVYLAKMRFAHEPLQDRINELRQFRKQHEQFVQTLDKVFVVVSGKDGGTVSAAATATKNTVVAAYDKVLVVDVVDTTPTGINAWERAKQEYADLINRAESLIIANMRDTLGNAATTKDMFRAFAKFNPLFFRLRIRSAVLEYQNSLLSKVKVDIFDLQEAFKKGFEGSGTETMLLQRGIPALSAKIMWAKQISRRLTTLINQVASVLGPTWDKHIDGQRIKEECDFFAKKLDTSRLFESWVKQARSVSIDWGARVLAIHKARNGSLALHMNFDADILDLCQKLLTWRAYISRYHLL
;
A
#
# COMPACT_ATOMS: atom_id res chain seq x y z
N MET A 1 -54.57 36.47 -43.96
CA MET A 1 -54.32 37.25 -42.73
C MET A 1 -52.82 37.31 -42.53
N SER A 2 -52.31 38.52 -42.47
CA SER A 2 -50.99 38.92 -42.94
C SER A 2 -49.89 38.64 -41.92
N LEU A 3 -48.75 38.18 -42.44
CA LEU A 3 -47.46 38.12 -41.76
C LEU A 3 -47.04 39.53 -41.33
N ASN A 4 -46.91 39.77 -40.02
CA ASN A 4 -46.23 40.94 -39.48
C ASN A 4 -44.82 40.55 -39.06
N ILE A 5 -43.90 40.56 -40.02
CA ILE A 5 -42.46 40.56 -39.77
C ILE A 5 -42.06 42.03 -39.66
N VAL A 6 -41.87 42.51 -38.43
CA VAL A 6 -41.26 43.82 -38.19
C VAL A 6 -39.76 43.66 -38.36
N VAL A 7 -39.26 44.01 -39.54
CA VAL A 7 -37.82 44.15 -39.82
C VAL A 7 -37.39 45.53 -39.35
N VAL A 8 -36.74 45.61 -38.18
CA VAL A 8 -35.89 46.77 -37.84
C VAL A 8 -34.45 46.37 -38.10
N SER A 9 -33.87 47.00 -39.12
CA SER A 9 -32.49 46.83 -39.56
C SER A 9 -31.52 47.52 -38.57
N GLN A 10 -30.67 46.72 -37.91
CA GLN A 10 -29.28 47.10 -37.59
C GLN A 10 -28.37 45.87 -37.77
N PRO A 11 -27.30 45.94 -38.58
CA PRO A 11 -26.38 44.83 -38.81
C PRO A 11 -25.17 44.95 -37.89
N SER A 12 -24.99 43.95 -37.02
CA SER A 12 -23.78 43.53 -36.28
C SER A 12 -24.04 43.39 -34.77
N VAL A 13 -23.64 42.24 -34.22
CA VAL A 13 -23.74 41.84 -32.79
C VAL A 13 -25.11 41.27 -32.33
N TYR A 14 -25.68 40.33 -33.09
CA TYR A 14 -26.66 39.37 -32.53
C TYR A 14 -26.36 37.93 -32.98
N LEU A 15 -25.14 37.43 -32.74
CA LEU A 15 -24.95 35.99 -32.45
C LEU A 15 -25.43 35.71 -31.00
N ALA A 16 -26.57 36.30 -30.63
CA ALA A 16 -27.11 36.29 -29.30
C ALA A 16 -27.81 34.95 -29.08
N LYS A 17 -27.16 34.08 -28.28
CA LYS A 17 -27.76 32.95 -27.54
C LYS A 17 -29.06 32.41 -28.15
N MET A 18 -28.94 31.54 -29.16
CA MET A 18 -30.05 30.65 -29.50
C MET A 18 -30.26 29.71 -28.31
N ARG A 19 -31.19 30.08 -27.40
CA ARG A 19 -31.62 29.21 -26.31
C ARG A 19 -32.66 28.26 -26.86
N PHE A 20 -32.29 27.00 -26.99
CA PHE A 20 -33.23 25.99 -27.42
C PHE A 20 -34.09 25.54 -26.22
N ALA A 21 -35.38 25.31 -26.45
CA ALA A 21 -36.29 24.86 -25.38
C ALA A 21 -35.88 23.52 -24.74
N HIS A 22 -35.04 22.72 -25.40
CA HIS A 22 -34.51 21.46 -24.88
C HIS A 22 -33.26 21.61 -24.00
N GLU A 23 -32.58 22.77 -24.02
CA GLU A 23 -31.36 23.04 -23.25
C GLU A 23 -31.53 22.78 -21.73
N PRO A 24 -32.58 23.29 -21.04
CA PRO A 24 -32.76 23.02 -19.61
C PRO A 24 -33.05 21.55 -19.29
N LEU A 25 -33.72 20.84 -20.19
CA LEU A 25 -33.99 19.42 -20.03
C LEU A 25 -32.73 18.58 -20.28
N GLN A 26 -31.88 18.98 -21.22
CA GLN A 26 -30.60 18.35 -21.48
C GLN A 26 -29.64 18.51 -20.29
N ASP A 27 -29.55 19.70 -19.71
CA ASP A 27 -28.78 19.95 -18.49
C ASP A 27 -29.27 19.07 -17.34
N ARG A 28 -30.59 18.97 -17.18
CA ARG A 28 -31.21 18.11 -16.18
C ARG A 28 -30.86 16.63 -16.35
N ILE A 29 -30.91 16.10 -17.57
CA ILE A 29 -30.53 14.71 -17.86
C ILE A 29 -29.04 14.49 -17.59
N ASN A 30 -28.18 15.46 -17.90
CA ASN A 30 -26.75 15.39 -17.62
C ASN A 30 -26.46 15.36 -16.12
N GLU A 31 -27.13 16.20 -15.33
CA GLU A 31 -27.06 16.16 -13.87
C GLU A 31 -27.50 14.80 -13.32
N LEU A 32 -28.60 14.25 -13.83
CA LEU A 32 -29.10 12.93 -13.41
C LEU A 32 -28.13 11.81 -13.73
N ARG A 33 -27.52 11.86 -14.91
CA ARG A 33 -26.50 10.89 -15.33
C ARG A 33 -25.30 10.96 -14.41
N GLN A 34 -24.82 12.15 -14.06
CA GLN A 34 -23.71 12.33 -13.12
C GLN A 34 -24.08 11.84 -11.72
N PHE A 35 -25.27 12.18 -11.24
CA PHE A 35 -25.79 11.76 -9.94
C PHE A 35 -25.86 10.23 -9.83
N ARG A 36 -26.47 9.55 -10.80
CA ARG A 36 -26.56 8.09 -10.83
C ARG A 36 -25.18 7.44 -10.88
N LYS A 37 -24.27 7.98 -11.70
CA LYS A 37 -22.90 7.48 -11.79
C LYS A 37 -22.17 7.60 -10.45
N GLN A 38 -22.32 8.73 -9.74
CA GLN A 38 -21.71 8.93 -8.43
C GLN A 38 -22.32 8.03 -7.35
N HIS A 39 -23.65 7.83 -7.37
CA HIS A 39 -24.33 6.94 -6.44
C HIS A 39 -23.89 5.49 -6.66
N GLU A 40 -23.89 5.01 -7.91
CA GLU A 40 -23.47 3.66 -8.27
C GLU A 40 -22.00 3.41 -7.92
N GLN A 41 -21.12 4.38 -8.22
CA GLN A 41 -19.72 4.30 -7.81
C GLN A 41 -19.59 4.17 -6.29
N PHE A 42 -20.39 4.91 -5.52
CA PHE A 42 -20.36 4.82 -4.07
C PHE A 42 -20.83 3.45 -3.57
N VAL A 43 -21.97 2.95 -4.06
CA VAL A 43 -22.48 1.62 -3.70
C VAL A 43 -21.48 0.52 -4.06
N GLN A 44 -20.90 0.55 -5.26
CA GLN A 44 -19.88 -0.42 -5.67
C GLN A 44 -18.61 -0.34 -4.81
N THR A 45 -18.17 0.87 -4.44
CA THR A 45 -17.02 1.00 -3.52
C THR A 45 -17.36 0.49 -2.13
N LEU A 46 -18.57 0.74 -1.61
CA LEU A 46 -19.01 0.21 -0.32
C LEU A 46 -19.06 -1.32 -0.34
N ASP A 47 -19.61 -1.93 -1.39
CA ASP A 47 -19.64 -3.38 -1.52
C ASP A 47 -18.22 -3.97 -1.56
N LYS A 48 -17.28 -3.36 -2.29
CA LYS A 48 -15.87 -3.79 -2.28
C LYS A 48 -15.25 -3.69 -0.89
N VAL A 49 -15.49 -2.60 -0.16
CA VAL A 49 -14.93 -2.41 1.19
C VAL A 49 -15.55 -3.39 2.19
N PHE A 50 -16.87 -3.57 2.17
CA PHE A 50 -17.57 -4.43 3.13
C PHE A 50 -17.40 -5.93 2.84
N VAL A 51 -17.31 -6.35 1.57
CA VAL A 51 -16.98 -7.74 1.21
C VAL A 51 -15.55 -8.09 1.65
N VAL A 52 -14.59 -7.18 1.48
CA VAL A 52 -13.20 -7.38 1.94
C VAL A 52 -13.09 -7.44 3.46
N VAL A 53 -13.97 -6.73 4.19
CA VAL A 53 -14.07 -6.84 5.65
C VAL A 53 -14.58 -8.21 6.08
N SER A 54 -15.48 -8.83 5.32
CA SER A 54 -16.05 -10.16 5.61
C SER A 54 -15.15 -11.34 5.22
N GLY A 55 -14.13 -11.12 4.37
CA GLY A 55 -13.41 -12.21 3.68
C GLY A 55 -12.22 -12.84 4.41
N LYS A 56 -11.98 -12.58 5.71
CA LYS A 56 -10.82 -13.19 6.41
C LYS A 56 -11.01 -13.62 7.86
N ASP A 57 -12.10 -13.23 8.51
CA ASP A 57 -12.48 -13.76 9.82
C ASP A 57 -13.97 -14.11 9.72
N GLY A 58 -14.34 -15.34 10.01
CA GLY A 58 -15.73 -15.85 9.98
C GLY A 58 -16.62 -15.27 11.08
N GLY A 59 -16.59 -13.95 11.26
CA GLY A 59 -17.41 -13.21 12.19
C GLY A 59 -18.28 -12.23 11.42
N THR A 60 -19.60 -12.37 11.61
CA THR A 60 -20.65 -11.35 11.44
C THR A 60 -20.23 -10.10 10.66
N VAL A 61 -20.82 -9.89 9.47
CA VAL A 61 -20.85 -8.58 8.82
C VAL A 61 -21.16 -7.55 9.90
N SER A 62 -20.21 -6.63 10.17
CA SER A 62 -20.40 -5.63 11.22
C SER A 62 -21.76 -4.97 11.00
N ALA A 63 -22.65 -5.01 12.00
CA ALA A 63 -23.99 -4.47 11.88
C ALA A 63 -23.97 -3.00 11.39
N ALA A 64 -22.88 -2.27 11.68
CA ALA A 64 -22.61 -0.92 11.19
C ALA A 64 -22.42 -0.85 9.67
N ALA A 65 -21.81 -1.86 9.04
CA ALA A 65 -21.64 -1.94 7.58
C ALA A 65 -22.99 -2.11 6.87
N THR A 66 -23.82 -3.03 7.35
CA THR A 66 -25.17 -3.26 6.82
C THR A 66 -26.07 -2.04 7.07
N ALA A 67 -25.98 -1.42 8.26
CA ALA A 67 -26.72 -0.19 8.55
C ALA A 67 -26.33 0.96 7.60
N THR A 68 -25.03 1.12 7.31
CA THR A 68 -24.55 2.14 6.37
C THR A 68 -25.03 1.86 4.93
N LYS A 69 -25.05 0.59 4.51
CA LYS A 69 -25.60 0.23 3.20
C LYS A 69 -27.10 0.53 3.13
N ASN A 70 -27.85 0.18 4.17
CA ASN A 70 -29.28 0.41 4.24
C ASN A 70 -29.63 1.90 4.25
N THR A 71 -28.84 2.76 4.91
CA THR A 71 -29.08 4.21 4.87
C THR A 71 -28.84 4.81 3.49
N VAL A 72 -27.87 4.29 2.73
CA VAL A 72 -27.59 4.74 1.35
C VAL A 72 -28.69 4.31 0.39
N VAL A 73 -29.21 3.09 0.54
CA VAL A 73 -30.38 2.60 -0.24
C VAL A 73 -31.62 3.45 0.10
N ALA A 74 -31.91 3.64 1.39
CA ALA A 74 -33.04 4.46 1.83
C ALA A 74 -32.94 5.92 1.35
N ALA A 75 -31.72 6.45 1.19
CA ALA A 75 -31.50 7.79 0.62
C ALA A 75 -31.88 7.84 -0.87
N TYR A 76 -31.57 6.78 -1.63
CA TYR A 76 -31.94 6.71 -3.04
C TYR A 76 -33.45 6.53 -3.23
N ASP A 77 -34.13 5.81 -2.33
CA ASP A 77 -35.59 5.65 -2.34
C ASP A 77 -36.32 6.99 -2.26
N LYS A 78 -35.79 7.98 -1.52
CA LYS A 78 -36.36 9.33 -1.45
C LYS A 78 -36.26 10.10 -2.76
N VAL A 79 -35.20 9.85 -3.53
CA VAL A 79 -34.98 10.48 -4.84
C VAL A 79 -35.86 9.84 -5.92
N LEU A 80 -36.23 8.57 -5.77
CA LEU A 80 -37.11 7.85 -6.70
C LEU A 80 -38.57 8.34 -6.68
N VAL A 81 -39.02 8.94 -5.57
CA VAL A 81 -40.41 9.43 -5.42
C VAL A 81 -40.67 10.72 -6.21
N VAL A 82 -39.63 11.48 -6.55
CA VAL A 82 -39.75 12.78 -7.22
C VAL A 82 -39.73 12.60 -8.73
N ASP A 83 -40.64 13.28 -9.44
CA ASP A 83 -40.58 13.36 -10.90
C ASP A 83 -39.38 14.21 -11.32
N VAL A 84 -38.39 13.55 -11.91
CA VAL A 84 -37.09 14.15 -12.18
C VAL A 84 -37.00 14.84 -13.53
N VAL A 85 -38.03 14.66 -14.38
CA VAL A 85 -38.13 15.19 -15.74
C VAL A 85 -38.91 16.52 -15.76
N ASP A 86 -39.61 16.85 -14.67
CA ASP A 86 -40.35 18.10 -14.56
C ASP A 86 -39.41 19.33 -14.48
N THR A 87 -39.38 20.11 -15.55
CA THR A 87 -38.60 21.35 -15.69
C THR A 87 -39.36 22.61 -15.23
N THR A 88 -40.55 22.46 -14.64
CA THR A 88 -41.28 23.59 -14.04
C THR A 88 -40.54 24.15 -12.82
N PRO A 89 -40.75 25.42 -12.43
CA PRO A 89 -40.15 25.97 -11.21
C PRO A 89 -40.53 25.18 -9.95
N THR A 90 -41.70 24.55 -9.93
CA THR A 90 -42.13 23.63 -8.87
C THR A 90 -41.32 22.33 -8.86
N GLY A 91 -41.06 21.73 -10.03
CA GLY A 91 -40.22 20.53 -10.17
C GLY A 91 -38.74 20.77 -9.84
N ILE A 92 -38.22 21.96 -10.16
CA ILE A 92 -36.86 22.37 -9.79
C ILE A 92 -36.72 22.45 -8.27
N ASN A 93 -37.65 23.12 -7.59
CA ASN A 93 -37.64 23.23 -6.13
C ASN A 93 -37.81 21.87 -5.43
N ALA A 94 -38.67 20.99 -5.96
CA ALA A 94 -38.85 19.63 -5.43
C ALA A 94 -37.57 18.80 -5.55
N TRP A 95 -36.85 18.93 -6.67
CA TRP A 95 -35.58 18.25 -6.89
C TRP A 95 -34.44 18.78 -6.05
N GLU A 96 -34.34 20.09 -5.86
CA GLU A 96 -33.34 20.66 -4.96
C GLU A 96 -33.54 20.19 -3.52
N ARG A 97 -34.79 20.10 -3.06
CA ARG A 97 -35.12 19.51 -1.75
C ARG A 97 -34.71 18.04 -1.67
N ALA A 98 -35.06 17.23 -2.68
CA ALA A 98 -34.67 15.82 -2.72
C ALA A 98 -33.14 15.63 -2.78
N LYS A 99 -32.43 16.49 -3.50
CA LYS A 99 -30.96 16.53 -3.52
C LYS A 99 -30.38 16.86 -2.14
N GLN A 100 -30.97 17.82 -1.43
CA GLN A 100 -30.56 18.19 -0.07
C GLN A 100 -30.80 17.05 0.91
N GLU A 101 -31.99 16.45 0.91
CA GLU A 101 -32.31 15.29 1.76
C GLU A 101 -31.39 14.10 1.48
N TYR A 102 -31.11 13.81 0.20
CA TYR A 102 -30.14 12.80 -0.19
C TYR A 102 -28.74 13.15 0.33
N ALA A 103 -28.30 14.40 0.17
CA ALA A 103 -27.00 14.85 0.66
C ALA A 103 -26.90 14.69 2.18
N ASP A 104 -27.94 15.01 2.94
CA ASP A 104 -27.98 14.86 4.41
C ASP A 104 -27.90 13.40 4.85
N LEU A 105 -28.60 12.50 4.16
CA LEU A 105 -28.53 11.06 4.44
C LEU A 105 -27.17 10.47 4.08
N ILE A 106 -26.58 10.88 2.94
CA ILE A 106 -25.21 10.51 2.59
C ILE A 106 -24.21 11.09 3.60
N ASN A 107 -24.42 12.33 4.05
CA ASN A 107 -23.60 12.96 5.06
C ASN A 107 -23.63 12.17 6.39
N ARG A 108 -24.78 11.62 6.75
CA ARG A 108 -24.92 10.72 7.91
C ARG A 108 -24.23 9.38 7.68
N ALA A 109 -24.35 8.79 6.50
CA ALA A 109 -23.65 7.55 6.14
C ALA A 109 -22.12 7.74 6.17
N GLU A 110 -21.61 8.86 5.66
CA GLU A 110 -20.18 9.21 5.72
C GLU A 110 -19.69 9.36 7.16
N SER A 111 -20.47 9.99 8.04
CA SER A 111 -20.13 10.09 9.46
C SER A 111 -20.03 8.72 10.14
N LEU A 112 -20.92 7.77 9.80
CA LEU A 112 -20.84 6.39 10.30
C LEU A 112 -19.61 5.64 9.77
N ILE A 113 -19.26 5.85 8.49
CA ILE A 113 -18.04 5.29 7.90
C ILE A 113 -16.80 5.82 8.62
N ILE A 114 -16.75 7.13 8.88
CA ILE A 114 -15.62 7.76 9.60
C ILE A 114 -15.52 7.21 11.03
N ALA A 115 -16.64 7.03 11.73
CA ALA A 115 -16.65 6.43 13.06
C ALA A 115 -16.14 4.97 13.04
N ASN A 116 -16.60 4.16 12.09
CA ASN A 116 -16.13 2.78 11.94
C ASN A 116 -14.64 2.72 11.54
N MET A 117 -14.18 3.62 10.67
CA MET A 117 -12.77 3.76 10.33
C MET A 117 -11.94 4.12 11.56
N ARG A 118 -12.44 5.02 12.42
CA ARG A 118 -11.82 5.39 13.69
C ARG A 118 -11.75 4.22 14.66
N ASP A 119 -12.82 3.45 14.82
CA ASP A 119 -12.86 2.32 15.74
C ASP A 119 -11.93 1.18 15.28
N THR A 120 -11.91 0.89 13.97
CA THR A 120 -11.01 -0.13 13.40
C THR A 120 -9.54 0.27 13.48
N LEU A 121 -9.22 1.57 13.31
CA LEU A 121 -7.86 2.08 13.51
C LEU A 121 -7.48 2.18 15.00
N GLY A 122 -8.43 2.49 15.88
CA GLY A 122 -8.23 2.56 17.33
C GLY A 122 -7.95 1.19 17.96
N ASN A 123 -8.59 0.13 17.45
CA ASN A 123 -8.39 -1.24 17.93
C ASN A 123 -7.08 -1.88 17.43
N ALA A 124 -6.44 -1.32 16.42
CA ALA A 124 -5.21 -1.87 15.86
C ALA A 124 -4.00 -1.51 16.75
N ALA A 125 -3.43 -2.50 17.45
CA ALA A 125 -2.24 -2.27 18.29
C ALA A 125 -0.96 -2.08 17.45
N THR A 126 -0.85 -2.78 16.32
CA THR A 126 0.37 -2.80 15.49
C THR A 126 0.26 -1.86 14.30
N THR A 127 1.37 -1.19 13.94
CA THR A 127 1.48 -0.39 12.71
C THR A 127 1.01 -1.15 11.46
N LYS A 128 1.39 -2.43 11.34
CA LYS A 128 0.97 -3.31 10.23
C LYS A 128 -0.54 -3.53 10.15
N ASP A 129 -1.21 -3.67 11.29
CA ASP A 129 -2.66 -3.86 11.34
C ASP A 129 -3.39 -2.56 11.01
N MET A 130 -2.84 -1.42 11.43
CA MET A 130 -3.33 -0.10 11.01
C MET A 130 -3.24 0.08 9.50
N PHE A 131 -2.11 -0.26 8.88
CA PHE A 131 -1.96 -0.23 7.41
C PHE A 131 -2.91 -1.18 6.70
N ARG A 132 -3.12 -2.39 7.24
CA ARG A 132 -4.09 -3.34 6.69
C ARG A 132 -5.51 -2.81 6.78
N ALA A 133 -5.91 -2.19 7.88
CA ALA A 133 -7.21 -1.55 8.03
C ALA A 133 -7.36 -0.37 7.05
N PHE A 134 -6.33 0.49 6.97
CA PHE A 134 -6.30 1.63 6.06
C PHE A 134 -6.45 1.22 4.59
N ALA A 135 -5.74 0.18 4.15
CA ALA A 135 -5.82 -0.34 2.79
C ALA A 135 -7.22 -0.81 2.40
N LYS A 136 -8.04 -1.27 3.37
CA LYS A 136 -9.44 -1.65 3.12
C LYS A 136 -10.30 -0.44 2.76
N PHE A 137 -10.05 0.73 3.36
CA PHE A 137 -10.83 1.95 3.13
C PHE A 137 -10.33 2.79 1.95
N ASN A 138 -9.20 2.44 1.34
CA ASN A 138 -8.60 3.16 0.21
C ASN A 138 -9.58 3.49 -0.95
N PRO A 139 -10.50 2.58 -1.35
CA PRO A 139 -11.48 2.89 -2.39
C PRO A 139 -12.45 4.03 -2.06
N LEU A 140 -12.59 4.45 -0.79
CA LEU A 140 -13.55 5.48 -0.35
C LEU A 140 -12.95 6.91 -0.36
N PHE A 141 -11.64 7.05 -0.61
CA PHE A 141 -10.94 8.33 -0.51
C PHE A 141 -11.24 9.34 -1.63
N PHE A 142 -12.15 9.01 -2.55
CA PHE A 142 -12.65 9.96 -3.56
C PHE A 142 -13.59 11.01 -2.95
N ARG A 143 -14.18 10.76 -1.76
CA ARG A 143 -15.06 11.70 -1.07
C ARG A 143 -14.25 12.69 -0.23
N LEU A 144 -14.50 13.99 -0.41
CA LEU A 144 -13.77 15.06 0.29
C LEU A 144 -13.86 14.96 1.81
N ARG A 145 -15.03 14.62 2.37
CA ARG A 145 -15.23 14.55 3.82
C ARG A 145 -14.44 13.40 4.44
N ILE A 146 -14.49 12.22 3.82
CA ILE A 146 -13.69 11.05 4.23
C ILE A 146 -12.20 11.39 4.09
N ARG A 147 -11.79 12.01 2.98
CA ARG A 147 -10.41 12.43 2.76
C ARG A 147 -9.92 13.43 3.83
N SER A 148 -10.76 14.37 4.26
CA SER A 148 -10.41 15.32 5.32
C SER A 148 -10.21 14.62 6.66
N ALA A 149 -11.07 13.66 7.00
CA ALA A 149 -10.93 12.87 8.23
C ALA A 149 -9.66 12.01 8.23
N VAL A 150 -9.24 11.54 7.06
CA VAL A 150 -8.03 10.73 6.88
C VAL A 150 -6.74 11.52 7.15
N LEU A 151 -6.70 12.84 6.88
CA LEU A 151 -5.48 13.65 7.06
C LEU A 151 -4.93 13.60 8.50
N GLU A 152 -5.81 13.64 9.51
CA GLU A 152 -5.39 13.55 10.92
C GLU A 152 -4.73 12.19 11.22
N TYR A 153 -5.28 11.11 10.66
CA TYR A 153 -4.71 9.77 10.80
C TYR A 153 -3.43 9.57 10.00
N GLN A 154 -3.29 10.24 8.84
CA GLN A 154 -2.05 10.20 8.06
C GLN A 154 -0.88 10.70 8.89
N ASN A 155 -1.05 11.80 9.64
CA ASN A 155 0.01 12.33 10.52
C ASN A 155 0.38 11.35 11.64
N SER A 156 -0.62 10.72 12.27
CA SER A 156 -0.38 9.71 13.31
C SER A 156 0.34 8.48 12.76
N LEU A 157 -0.11 7.97 11.61
CA LEU A 157 0.49 6.80 10.95
C LEU A 157 1.91 7.09 10.46
N LEU A 158 2.15 8.30 9.97
CA LEU A 158 3.48 8.75 9.55
C LEU A 158 4.46 8.84 10.71
N SER A 159 4.00 9.34 11.86
CA SER A 159 4.80 9.34 13.10
C SER A 159 5.21 7.92 13.50
N LYS A 160 4.28 6.96 13.43
CA LYS A 160 4.58 5.54 13.70
C LYS A 160 5.58 4.95 12.71
N VAL A 161 5.45 5.25 11.42
CA VAL A 161 6.45 4.80 10.43
C VAL A 161 7.83 5.41 10.71
N LYS A 162 7.90 6.68 11.11
CA LYS A 162 9.19 7.29 11.50
C LYS A 162 9.84 6.54 12.68
N VAL A 163 9.05 6.13 13.67
CA VAL A 163 9.52 5.27 14.78
C VAL A 163 9.97 3.90 14.26
N ASP A 164 9.18 3.23 13.42
CA ASP A 164 9.54 1.92 12.85
C ASP A 164 10.85 2.00 12.01
N ILE A 165 11.08 3.10 11.30
CA ILE A 165 12.34 3.36 10.56
C ILE A 165 13.49 3.56 11.55
N PHE A 166 13.28 4.34 12.61
CA PHE A 166 14.29 4.57 13.65
C PHE A 166 14.69 3.25 14.33
N ASP A 167 13.72 2.41 14.68
CA ASP A 167 13.97 1.09 15.29
C ASP A 167 14.76 0.17 14.34
N LEU A 168 14.47 0.22 13.04
CA LEU A 168 15.25 -0.51 12.03
C LEU A 168 16.69 0.02 11.93
N GLN A 169 16.89 1.34 12.02
CA GLN A 169 18.23 1.92 12.04
C GLN A 169 18.99 1.55 13.31
N GLU A 170 18.33 1.53 14.47
CA GLU A 170 18.93 1.11 15.73
C GLU A 170 19.31 -0.38 15.69
N ALA A 171 18.43 -1.23 15.15
CA ALA A 171 18.73 -2.64 14.93
C ALA A 171 19.93 -2.83 13.99
N PHE A 172 20.07 -1.98 12.96
CA PHE A 172 21.25 -2.00 12.10
C PHE A 172 22.53 -1.55 12.82
N LYS A 173 22.45 -0.52 13.67
CA LYS A 173 23.58 -0.02 14.48
C LYS A 173 24.08 -1.02 15.51
N LYS A 174 23.15 -1.74 16.17
CA LYS A 174 23.47 -2.84 17.10
C LYS A 174 24.29 -3.95 16.41
N GLY A 175 24.24 -4.01 15.09
CA GLY A 175 25.07 -4.89 14.28
C GLY A 175 24.55 -6.32 14.26
N PHE A 176 25.14 -7.10 13.35
CA PHE A 176 24.87 -8.54 13.24
C PHE A 176 25.78 -9.36 14.17
N GLU A 177 27.00 -8.87 14.40
CA GLU A 177 28.07 -9.54 15.15
C GLU A 177 27.74 -9.54 16.66
N GLY A 178 27.66 -10.73 17.27
CA GLY A 178 27.24 -10.94 18.66
C GLY A 178 25.73 -10.97 18.89
N SER A 179 24.92 -10.85 17.82
CA SER A 179 23.46 -10.93 17.95
C SER A 179 22.98 -12.38 18.10
N GLY A 180 21.85 -12.58 18.80
CA GLY A 180 21.20 -13.90 18.86
C GLY A 180 20.76 -14.45 17.49
N THR A 181 20.72 -13.59 16.46
CA THR A 181 20.45 -14.01 15.08
C THR A 181 21.66 -14.67 14.46
N GLU A 182 22.88 -14.21 14.77
CA GLU A 182 24.11 -14.81 14.29
C GLU A 182 24.28 -16.23 14.85
N THR A 183 24.14 -16.39 16.17
CA THR A 183 24.25 -17.71 16.81
C THR A 183 23.21 -18.69 16.26
N MET A 184 21.98 -18.23 16.04
CA MET A 184 20.91 -19.03 15.44
C MET A 184 21.23 -19.44 13.98
N LEU A 185 21.79 -18.54 13.17
CA LEU A 185 22.11 -18.82 11.77
C LEU A 185 23.33 -19.75 11.64
N LEU A 186 24.33 -19.59 12.50
CA LEU A 186 25.47 -20.50 12.60
C LEU A 186 25.02 -21.91 13.02
N GLN A 187 24.13 -22.03 14.01
CA GLN A 187 23.55 -23.32 14.40
C GLN A 187 22.75 -23.99 13.28
N ARG A 188 22.19 -23.20 12.35
CA ARG A 188 21.49 -23.70 11.16
C ARG A 188 22.42 -24.06 10.00
N GLY A 189 23.74 -23.98 10.20
CA GLY A 189 24.75 -24.28 9.18
C GLY A 189 24.83 -23.22 8.08
N ILE A 190 24.40 -21.98 8.36
CA ILE A 190 24.57 -20.86 7.43
C ILE A 190 25.90 -20.17 7.75
N PRO A 191 26.83 -20.07 6.77
CA PRO A 191 28.11 -19.41 6.97
C PRO A 191 27.95 -17.95 7.42
N ALA A 192 28.83 -17.47 8.30
CA ALA A 192 28.75 -16.13 8.91
C ALA A 192 28.61 -15.00 7.86
N LEU A 193 29.35 -15.10 6.76
CA LEU A 193 29.31 -14.13 5.67
C LEU A 193 27.96 -14.11 4.93
N SER A 194 27.42 -15.29 4.60
CA SER A 194 26.10 -15.42 3.98
C SER A 194 24.98 -14.98 4.94
N ALA A 195 25.14 -15.27 6.23
CA ALA A 195 24.22 -14.86 7.28
C ALA A 195 24.13 -13.33 7.39
N LYS A 196 25.29 -12.64 7.39
CA LYS A 196 25.37 -11.17 7.40
C LYS A 196 24.71 -10.53 6.18
N ILE A 197 24.93 -11.08 4.98
CA ILE A 197 24.30 -10.56 3.75
C ILE A 197 22.78 -10.81 3.76
N MET A 198 22.34 -11.99 4.18
CA MET A 198 20.92 -12.31 4.29
C MET A 198 20.21 -11.38 5.29
N TRP A 199 20.84 -11.12 6.44
CA TRP A 199 20.34 -10.18 7.44
C TRP A 199 20.21 -8.76 6.86
N ALA A 200 21.24 -8.25 6.18
CA ALA A 200 21.19 -6.94 5.54
C ALA A 200 20.08 -6.86 4.46
N LYS A 201 19.93 -7.89 3.62
CA LYS A 201 18.84 -7.97 2.65
C LYS A 201 17.46 -8.01 3.30
N GLN A 202 17.34 -8.65 4.47
CA GLN A 202 16.08 -8.69 5.19
C GLN A 202 15.68 -7.32 5.74
N ILE A 203 16.65 -6.53 6.23
CA ILE A 203 16.40 -5.14 6.65
C ILE A 203 16.02 -4.29 5.43
N SER A 204 16.73 -4.44 4.31
CA SER A 204 16.40 -3.74 3.06
C SER A 204 14.96 -4.02 2.60
N ARG A 205 14.51 -5.28 2.62
CA ARG A 205 13.12 -5.64 2.30
C ARG A 205 12.09 -5.02 3.24
N ARG A 206 12.40 -4.99 4.55
CA ARG A 206 11.55 -4.32 5.55
C ARG A 206 11.45 -2.83 5.25
N LEU A 207 12.56 -2.18 4.93
CA LEU A 207 12.60 -0.77 4.54
C LEU A 207 11.74 -0.51 3.29
N THR A 208 11.88 -1.31 2.23
CA THR A 208 11.05 -1.20 1.02
C THR A 208 9.56 -1.39 1.32
N THR A 209 9.22 -2.29 2.24
CA THR A 209 7.84 -2.50 2.68
C THR A 209 7.28 -1.26 3.37
N LEU A 210 8.05 -0.62 4.25
CA LEU A 210 7.66 0.63 4.91
C LEU A 210 7.49 1.77 3.89
N ILE A 211 8.38 1.90 2.91
CA ILE A 211 8.25 2.91 1.84
C ILE A 211 6.96 2.67 1.03
N ASN A 212 6.66 1.43 0.66
CA ASN A 212 5.43 1.09 -0.05
C ASN A 212 4.18 1.40 0.79
N GLN A 213 4.26 1.19 2.11
CA GLN A 213 3.21 1.55 3.05
C GLN A 213 2.99 3.06 3.11
N VAL A 214 4.05 3.87 3.19
CA VAL A 214 3.98 5.34 3.11
C VAL A 214 3.37 5.80 1.80
N ALA A 215 3.80 5.23 0.68
CA ALA A 215 3.25 5.52 -0.64
C ALA A 215 1.74 5.19 -0.73
N SER A 216 1.29 4.11 -0.09
CA SER A 216 -0.14 3.75 -0.04
C SER A 216 -0.98 4.74 0.77
N VAL A 217 -0.39 5.42 1.75
CA VAL A 217 -1.10 6.34 2.66
C VAL A 217 -1.22 7.74 2.09
N LEU A 218 -0.12 8.27 1.54
CA LEU A 218 -0.07 9.62 0.96
C LEU A 218 -0.53 9.64 -0.50
N GLY A 219 -0.65 8.48 -1.14
CA GLY A 219 -1.05 8.34 -2.54
C GLY A 219 0.08 8.60 -3.53
N PRO A 220 -0.23 8.74 -4.82
CA PRO A 220 0.77 8.79 -5.90
C PRO A 220 1.72 10.00 -5.82
N THR A 221 1.36 11.04 -5.07
CA THR A 221 2.15 12.27 -4.90
C THR A 221 2.81 12.39 -3.52
N TRP A 222 3.14 11.26 -2.88
CA TRP A 222 3.81 11.26 -1.58
C TRP A 222 5.19 11.92 -1.61
N ASP A 223 5.86 11.91 -2.77
CA ASP A 223 7.17 12.52 -3.00
C ASP A 223 7.17 14.06 -2.90
N LYS A 224 6.02 14.70 -3.13
CA LYS A 224 5.88 16.16 -3.04
C LYS A 224 5.56 16.65 -1.63
N HIS A 225 5.23 15.75 -0.72
CA HIS A 225 4.92 16.10 0.66
C HIS A 225 6.21 16.35 1.43
N ILE A 226 6.29 17.42 2.22
CA ILE A 226 7.52 17.80 2.96
C ILE A 226 7.99 16.63 3.85
N ASP A 227 7.07 15.97 4.56
CA ASP A 227 7.43 14.79 5.35
C ASP A 227 7.80 13.56 4.49
N GLY A 228 7.19 13.42 3.31
CA GLY A 228 7.48 12.30 2.41
C GLY A 228 8.89 12.43 1.81
N GLN A 229 9.29 13.64 1.45
CA GLN A 229 10.62 13.94 0.95
C GLN A 229 11.70 13.66 2.00
N ARG A 230 11.51 14.10 3.24
CA ARG A 230 12.44 13.82 4.35
C ARG A 230 12.62 12.32 4.60
N ILE A 231 11.51 11.58 4.66
CA ILE A 231 11.54 10.13 4.85
C ILE A 231 12.24 9.45 3.68
N LYS A 232 12.00 9.90 2.45
CA LYS A 232 12.66 9.37 1.25
C LYS A 232 14.17 9.59 1.29
N GLU A 233 14.62 10.79 1.62
CA GLU A 233 16.05 11.11 1.74
C GLU A 233 16.74 10.25 2.82
N GLU A 234 16.12 10.10 3.99
CA GLU A 234 16.61 9.23 5.07
C GLU A 234 16.64 7.76 4.65
N CYS A 235 15.59 7.28 3.97
CA CYS A 235 15.50 5.91 3.48
C CYS A 235 16.52 5.62 2.38
N ASP A 236 16.74 6.54 1.44
CA ASP A 236 17.72 6.40 0.36
C ASP A 236 19.15 6.38 0.92
N PHE A 237 19.43 7.21 1.92
CA PHE A 237 20.70 7.18 2.63
C PHE A 237 20.90 5.87 3.40
N PHE A 238 19.86 5.38 4.08
CA PHE A 238 19.90 4.10 4.77
C PHE A 238 20.07 2.94 3.77
N ALA A 239 19.36 2.94 2.65
CA ALA A 239 19.48 1.94 1.59
C ALA A 239 20.91 1.88 1.03
N LYS A 240 21.57 3.02 0.81
CA LYS A 240 22.99 3.06 0.40
C LYS A 240 23.92 2.43 1.42
N LYS A 241 23.65 2.60 2.73
CA LYS A 241 24.43 1.97 3.80
C LYS A 241 24.21 0.46 3.90
N LEU A 242 23.05 -0.02 3.45
CA LEU A 242 22.71 -1.44 3.42
C LEU A 242 23.25 -2.17 2.17
N ASP A 243 23.91 -1.45 1.26
CA ASP A 243 24.47 -2.08 0.07
C ASP A 243 25.61 -3.04 0.44
N THR A 244 25.32 -4.32 0.30
CA THR A 244 26.24 -5.43 0.59
C THR A 244 26.94 -5.95 -0.65
N SER A 245 26.77 -5.28 -1.81
CA SER A 245 27.39 -5.69 -3.08
C SER A 245 28.92 -5.79 -2.96
N ARG A 246 29.55 -4.87 -2.23
CA ARG A 246 31.01 -4.91 -1.98
C ARG A 246 31.46 -6.13 -1.18
N LEU A 247 30.68 -6.54 -0.16
CA LEU A 247 30.97 -7.74 0.62
C LEU A 247 30.81 -9.00 -0.24
N PHE A 248 29.80 -9.01 -1.09
CA PHE A 248 29.57 -10.10 -2.04
C PHE A 248 30.69 -10.20 -3.08
N GLU A 249 31.12 -9.08 -3.67
CA GLU A 249 32.22 -9.07 -4.64
C GLU A 249 33.55 -9.52 -4.03
N SER A 250 33.86 -9.05 -2.82
CA SER A 250 35.05 -9.50 -2.07
C SER A 250 34.99 -11.00 -1.80
N TRP A 251 33.82 -11.52 -1.43
CA TRP A 251 33.61 -12.95 -1.29
C TRP A 251 33.81 -13.71 -2.60
N VAL A 252 33.25 -13.23 -3.70
CA VAL A 252 33.40 -13.88 -5.01
C VAL A 252 34.88 -13.93 -5.42
N LYS A 253 35.65 -12.87 -5.14
CA LYS A 253 37.11 -12.88 -5.36
C LYS A 253 37.81 -13.93 -4.50
N GLN A 254 37.48 -14.00 -3.22
CA GLN A 254 38.03 -15.01 -2.30
C GLN A 254 37.66 -16.45 -2.74
N ALA A 255 36.41 -16.66 -3.13
CA ALA A 255 35.91 -17.94 -3.62
C ALA A 255 36.63 -18.39 -4.91
N ARG A 256 37.01 -17.45 -5.78
CA ARG A 256 37.77 -17.74 -7.01
C ARG A 256 39.25 -17.99 -6.74
N SER A 257 39.81 -17.46 -5.66
CA SER A 257 41.21 -17.69 -5.29
C SER A 257 41.44 -19.02 -4.56
N VAL A 258 40.38 -19.69 -4.08
CA VAL A 258 40.49 -21.04 -3.53
C VAL A 258 40.77 -22.00 -4.69
N SER A 259 42.04 -22.38 -4.85
CA SER A 259 42.46 -23.42 -5.78
C SER A 259 42.07 -24.78 -5.21
N ILE A 260 41.07 -25.42 -5.82
CA ILE A 260 40.65 -26.76 -5.43
C ILE A 260 41.55 -27.77 -6.14
N ASP A 261 42.46 -28.41 -5.39
CA ASP A 261 43.25 -29.53 -5.87
C ASP A 261 42.40 -30.82 -5.87
N TRP A 262 41.66 -31.04 -6.96
CA TRP A 262 40.82 -32.23 -7.16
C TRP A 262 41.61 -33.56 -7.18
N GLY A 263 42.95 -33.50 -7.21
CA GLY A 263 43.85 -34.66 -7.18
C GLY A 263 44.39 -35.05 -5.79
N ALA A 264 44.09 -34.27 -4.74
CA ALA A 264 44.57 -34.55 -3.39
C ALA A 264 43.86 -35.77 -2.77
N ARG A 265 44.62 -36.69 -2.16
CA ARG A 265 44.04 -37.82 -1.42
C ARG A 265 43.35 -37.31 -0.16
N VAL A 266 42.05 -37.61 -0.04
CA VAL A 266 41.18 -37.25 1.11
C VAL A 266 41.66 -37.88 2.43
N LEU A 267 42.44 -38.96 2.35
CA LEU A 267 43.01 -39.67 3.50
C LEU A 267 44.53 -39.64 3.42
N ALA A 268 45.17 -39.01 4.41
CA ALA A 268 46.62 -38.99 4.58
C ALA A 268 46.98 -39.69 5.90
N ILE A 269 47.87 -40.68 5.83
CA ILE A 269 48.35 -41.39 7.02
C ILE A 269 49.54 -40.60 7.58
N HIS A 270 49.37 -39.98 8.74
CA HIS A 270 50.44 -39.28 9.45
C HIS A 270 50.98 -40.17 10.56
N LYS A 271 52.31 -40.26 10.66
CA LYS A 271 52.98 -40.92 11.78
C LYS A 271 53.12 -39.90 12.92
N ALA A 272 52.39 -40.10 14.02
CA ALA A 272 52.50 -39.22 15.18
C ALA A 272 53.87 -39.36 15.84
N ARG A 273 54.31 -38.34 16.61
CA ARG A 273 55.64 -38.31 17.27
C ARG A 273 55.92 -39.51 18.20
N ASN A 274 54.87 -40.21 18.64
CA ASN A 274 54.90 -41.42 19.47
C ASN A 274 54.99 -42.74 18.67
N GLY A 275 55.07 -42.70 17.34
CA GLY A 275 55.18 -43.87 16.48
C GLY A 275 53.84 -44.53 16.10
N SER A 276 52.69 -44.04 16.59
CA SER A 276 51.38 -44.53 16.17
C SER A 276 50.96 -43.92 14.82
N LEU A 277 50.31 -44.72 13.97
CA LEU A 277 49.76 -44.28 12.70
C LEU A 277 48.38 -43.66 12.97
N ALA A 278 48.21 -42.38 12.69
CA ALA A 278 46.92 -41.69 12.76
C ALA A 278 46.43 -41.39 11.34
N LEU A 279 45.18 -41.74 11.06
CA LEU A 279 44.50 -41.37 9.82
C LEU A 279 44.07 -39.90 9.95
N HIS A 280 44.70 -39.00 9.20
CA HIS A 280 44.25 -37.62 9.10
C HIS A 280 43.42 -37.48 7.82
N MET A 281 42.17 -37.07 7.97
CA MET A 281 41.33 -36.75 6.82
C MET A 281 41.70 -35.35 6.36
N ASN A 282 42.24 -35.22 5.14
CA ASN A 282 42.57 -33.95 4.53
C ASN A 282 41.29 -33.31 3.97
N PHE A 283 40.39 -32.90 4.86
CA PHE A 283 39.27 -32.02 4.52
C PHE A 283 39.73 -30.59 4.72
N ASP A 284 39.93 -29.88 3.61
CA ASP A 284 40.11 -28.45 3.67
C ASP A 284 38.80 -27.80 4.15
N ALA A 285 38.86 -27.18 5.33
CA ALA A 285 37.73 -26.49 5.92
C ALA A 285 37.20 -25.38 5.00
N ASP A 286 38.07 -24.80 4.17
CA ASP A 286 37.73 -23.75 3.22
C ASP A 286 36.83 -24.26 2.08
N ILE A 287 37.00 -25.52 1.66
CA ILE A 287 36.15 -26.16 0.64
C ILE A 287 34.74 -26.42 1.20
N LEU A 288 34.65 -26.88 2.46
CA LEU A 288 33.36 -27.12 3.11
C LEU A 288 32.58 -25.82 3.32
N ASP A 289 33.26 -24.77 3.77
CA ASP A 289 32.69 -23.43 3.91
C ASP A 289 32.25 -22.86 2.55
N LEU A 290 33.05 -23.04 1.49
CA LEU A 290 32.68 -22.65 0.12
C LEU A 290 31.43 -23.40 -0.38
N CYS A 291 31.36 -24.71 -0.19
CA CYS A 291 30.20 -25.52 -0.58
C CYS A 291 28.93 -25.11 0.17
N GLN A 292 29.02 -24.86 1.48
CA GLN A 292 27.89 -24.37 2.28
C GLN A 292 27.42 -22.99 1.81
N LYS A 293 28.36 -22.08 1.49
CA LYS A 293 28.02 -20.77 0.90
C LYS A 293 27.30 -20.93 -0.43
N LEU A 294 27.80 -21.75 -1.34
CA LEU A 294 27.17 -21.96 -2.66
C LEU A 294 25.75 -22.57 -2.56
N LEU A 295 25.56 -23.57 -1.69
CA LEU A 295 24.26 -24.19 -1.47
C LEU A 295 23.24 -23.21 -0.88
N THR A 296 23.65 -22.40 0.09
CA THR A 296 22.79 -21.36 0.69
C THR A 296 22.40 -20.29 -0.34
N TRP A 297 23.32 -19.87 -1.21
CA TRP A 297 23.02 -18.94 -2.30
C TRP A 297 22.05 -19.54 -3.34
N ARG A 298 22.27 -20.80 -3.74
CA ARG A 298 21.36 -21.50 -4.67
C ARG A 298 19.96 -21.64 -4.07
N ALA A 299 19.85 -22.01 -2.80
CA ALA A 299 18.57 -22.10 -2.08
C ALA A 299 17.90 -20.72 -1.94
N TYR A 300 18.67 -19.66 -1.71
CA TYR A 300 18.17 -18.29 -1.64
C TYR A 300 17.63 -17.82 -3.00
N ILE A 301 18.36 -18.03 -4.09
CA ILE A 301 17.92 -17.65 -5.45
C ILE A 301 16.65 -18.41 -5.85
N SER A 302 16.60 -19.72 -5.56
CA SER A 302 15.43 -20.56 -5.87
C SER A 302 14.19 -20.20 -5.03
N ARG A 303 14.35 -19.89 -3.74
CA ARG A 303 13.22 -19.57 -2.84
C ARG A 303 12.69 -18.15 -3.02
N TYR A 304 13.48 -17.24 -3.60
CA TYR A 304 13.10 -15.84 -3.79
C TYR A 304 12.97 -15.41 -5.26
N HIS A 305 12.92 -16.36 -6.22
CA HIS A 305 12.72 -16.11 -7.66
C HIS A 305 13.46 -14.86 -8.17
N LEU A 306 14.79 -14.85 -8.04
CA LEU A 306 15.65 -13.82 -8.66
C LEU A 306 16.17 -14.28 -10.03
N LEU A 307 15.31 -14.96 -10.79
CA LEU A 307 15.35 -15.15 -12.25
C LEU A 307 13.92 -15.00 -12.77
#